data_AF-A0A8R1I618-F1
#
_entry.id   AF-A0A8R1I618-F1
#
_cell.length_a   1.000
_cell.length_b   1.000
_cell.length_c   1.000
_cell.angle_alpha   90.00
_cell.angle_beta   90.00
_cell.angle_gamma   90.00
#
_symmetry.space_group_name_H-M   'P 1'
#
loop_
_entity.id
_entity.type
_entity.pdbx_description
1 polymer ?
#
loop_
_entity_poly.entity_id
_entity_poly.type
_entity_poly.pdbx_seq_one_letter_code
_entity_poly.pdbx_strand_id
1 'polypeptide(L)'
;MIKDEYKRRTFLGINIKRSSLKAFRSIVMSLTADPPACTVPAAGGSSTHKLVNGGADKLIFKIKSSNNNEYRITPVFGFVDPSGSKDIVITRTAGAPKEDKLVIHFANAPADATDAQAAFAALAPAGNITIPMSATA
;
A
#
# COMPACT_ATOMS: atom_id res chain seq x y z
N MET A 1 36.77 -56.64 -22.22
CA MET A 1 36.17 -57.09 -20.95
C MET A 1 35.38 -55.90 -20.41
N ILE A 2 34.04 -56.00 -20.41
CA ILE A 2 33.02 -55.14 -19.73
C ILE A 2 32.99 -53.68 -20.25
N LYS A 3 32.16 -53.24 -21.22
CA LYS A 3 30.68 -53.14 -21.26
C LYS A 3 30.07 -52.65 -19.94
N ASP A 4 29.83 -51.35 -19.81
CA ASP A 4 28.67 -50.89 -19.05
C ASP A 4 28.02 -49.65 -19.67
N GLU A 5 26.71 -49.82 -19.83
CA GLU A 5 25.75 -49.05 -20.56
C GLU A 5 24.93 -48.26 -19.53
N TYR A 6 24.95 -46.93 -19.57
CA TYR A 6 23.92 -46.14 -18.90
C TYR A 6 23.15 -45.27 -19.90
N LYS A 7 22.43 -46.02 -20.74
CA LYS A 7 21.03 -45.82 -21.14
C LYS A 7 20.47 -44.39 -21.08
N ARG A 8 20.20 -43.89 -22.29
CA ARG A 8 19.24 -42.84 -22.63
C ARG A 8 18.01 -42.86 -21.70
N ARG A 9 17.76 -41.74 -21.02
CA ARG A 9 16.40 -41.33 -20.64
C ARG A 9 16.11 -39.98 -21.28
N THR A 10 15.47 -40.06 -22.45
CA THR A 10 14.58 -39.03 -22.97
C THR A 10 13.56 -38.67 -21.89
N PHE A 11 13.69 -37.49 -21.29
CA PHE A 11 12.59 -36.88 -20.56
C PHE A 11 12.13 -35.67 -21.35
N LEU A 12 11.04 -35.92 -22.08
CA LEU A 12 9.96 -35.00 -22.40
C LEU A 12 10.37 -33.54 -22.67
N GLY A 13 10.28 -33.16 -23.95
CA GLY A 13 10.32 -31.76 -24.37
C GLY A 13 9.30 -30.95 -23.58
N ILE A 14 9.80 -30.09 -22.69
CA ILE A 14 9.03 -28.98 -22.18
C ILE A 14 9.02 -27.96 -23.31
N ASN A 15 7.98 -28.01 -24.12
CA ASN A 15 7.63 -26.94 -25.03
C ASN A 15 7.15 -25.77 -24.17
N ILE A 16 8.10 -24.98 -23.66
CA ILE A 16 7.82 -23.71 -22.99
C ILE A 16 7.27 -22.79 -24.08
N LYS A 17 5.95 -22.81 -24.27
CA LYS A 17 5.26 -21.69 -24.91
C LYS A 17 5.74 -20.45 -24.18
N ARG A 18 6.33 -19.51 -24.93
CA ARG A 18 6.67 -18.16 -24.47
C ARG A 18 5.39 -17.42 -24.08
N SER A 19 4.71 -17.84 -23.02
CA SER A 19 3.71 -17.02 -22.35
C SER A 19 4.48 -16.15 -21.37
N SER A 20 4.94 -15.00 -21.86
CA SER A 20 5.29 -13.81 -21.10
C SER A 20 5.82 -14.09 -19.69
N LEU A 21 7.11 -14.40 -19.58
CA LEU A 21 7.81 -14.19 -18.33
C LEU A 21 7.87 -12.67 -18.13
N LYS A 22 6.81 -12.06 -17.59
CA LYS A 22 6.89 -10.71 -17.03
C LYS A 22 8.03 -10.78 -16.02
N ALA A 23 9.10 -10.04 -16.30
CA ALA A 23 10.27 -9.98 -15.45
C ALA A 23 9.82 -9.92 -13.99
N PHE A 24 10.34 -10.81 -13.15
CA PHE A 24 10.17 -10.77 -11.71
C PHE A 24 10.99 -9.58 -11.19
N ARG A 25 10.56 -8.37 -11.57
CA ARG A 25 11.08 -7.14 -11.04
C ARG A 25 10.57 -7.17 -9.59
N SER A 26 11.49 -7.33 -8.65
CA SER A 26 11.23 -6.97 -7.26
C SER A 26 11.01 -5.45 -7.27
N ILE A 27 9.78 -5.04 -7.61
CA ILE A 27 9.37 -3.65 -7.58
C ILE A 27 9.21 -3.35 -6.11
N VAL A 28 10.23 -2.69 -5.55
CA VAL A 28 10.18 -2.22 -4.18
C VAL A 28 9.05 -1.20 -4.13
N MET A 29 7.89 -1.59 -3.60
CA MET A 29 6.80 -0.69 -3.35
C MET A 29 7.21 0.21 -2.19
N SER A 30 7.41 1.49 -2.45
CA SER A 30 7.81 2.47 -1.45
C SER A 30 6.74 3.53 -1.32
N LEU A 31 5.96 3.45 -0.24
CA LEU A 31 5.03 4.49 0.16
C LEU A 31 5.50 5.06 1.51
N THR A 32 5.68 6.37 1.57
CA THR A 32 6.00 7.09 2.82
C THR A 32 4.93 8.14 3.10
N ALA A 33 4.84 8.58 4.35
CA ALA A 33 3.97 9.67 4.77
C ALA A 33 4.80 10.79 5.39
N ASP A 34 4.52 12.03 4.99
CA ASP A 34 5.19 13.24 5.49
C ASP A 34 4.17 14.30 5.92
N PRO A 35 4.12 14.70 7.20
CA PRO A 35 4.91 14.18 8.31
C PRO A 35 4.57 12.70 8.64
N PRO A 36 5.50 11.94 9.25
CA PRO A 36 5.28 10.52 9.55
C PRO A 36 4.38 10.30 10.79
N ALA A 37 4.16 11.33 11.60
CA ALA A 37 3.34 11.30 12.81
C ALA A 37 2.36 12.48 12.83
N CYS A 38 1.18 12.27 13.38
CA CYS A 38 0.11 13.26 13.49
C CYS A 38 -0.04 13.69 14.94
N THR A 39 0.12 14.99 15.21
CA THR A 39 -0.09 15.55 16.55
C THR A 39 -1.12 16.67 16.44
N VAL A 40 -2.23 16.56 17.16
CA VAL A 40 -3.35 17.52 17.07
C VAL A 40 -3.93 17.81 18.45
N PRO A 41 -4.50 19.00 18.69
CA PRO A 41 -5.17 19.29 19.95
C PRO A 41 -6.39 18.39 20.17
N ALA A 42 -6.60 17.96 21.41
CA ALA A 42 -7.76 17.18 21.84
C ALA A 42 -9.08 17.99 21.70
N ALA A 43 -8.99 19.33 21.77
CA ALA A 43 -10.09 20.24 21.49
C ALA A 43 -10.53 20.26 20.01
N GLY A 44 -9.74 19.69 19.11
CA GLY A 44 -10.00 19.62 17.68
C GLY A 44 -8.94 20.32 16.83
N GLY A 45 -8.82 19.91 15.58
CA GLY A 45 -7.84 20.43 14.64
C GLY A 45 -7.76 19.60 13.36
N SER A 46 -6.82 19.94 12.48
CA SER A 46 -6.55 19.17 11.27
C SER A 46 -5.05 19.08 11.02
N SER A 47 -4.60 17.93 10.53
CA SER A 47 -3.23 17.69 10.07
C SER A 47 -3.25 17.14 8.64
N THR A 48 -2.42 17.70 7.77
CA THR A 48 -2.26 17.22 6.39
C THR A 48 -0.98 16.40 6.29
N HIS A 49 -1.11 15.20 5.74
CA HIS A 49 0.02 14.30 5.48
C HIS A 49 0.10 14.02 4.00
N LYS A 50 1.31 14.07 3.45
CA LYS A 50 1.59 13.77 2.06
C LYS A 50 2.07 12.33 1.94
N LEU A 51 1.29 11.51 1.24
CA LEU A 51 1.69 10.16 0.85
C LEU A 51 2.55 10.24 -0.39
N VAL A 52 3.82 9.84 -0.29
CA VAL A 52 4.78 9.90 -1.40
C VAL A 52 5.05 8.48 -1.89
N ASN A 53 4.80 8.24 -3.18
CA ASN A 53 5.15 7.00 -3.84
C ASN A 53 6.52 7.15 -4.49
N GLY A 54 7.56 6.56 -3.89
CA GLY A 54 8.90 6.52 -4.47
C GLY A 54 9.09 5.38 -5.50
N GLY A 55 8.05 4.60 -5.76
CA GLY A 55 8.06 3.46 -6.66
C GLY A 55 7.80 3.84 -8.12
N ALA A 56 8.09 2.89 -9.01
CA ALA A 56 7.91 3.05 -10.45
C ALA A 56 6.48 2.69 -10.94
N ASP A 57 5.66 2.12 -10.07
CA ASP A 57 4.29 1.69 -10.38
C ASP A 57 3.27 2.54 -9.65
N LYS A 58 2.07 2.68 -10.24
CA LYS A 58 0.95 3.33 -9.59
C LYS A 58 0.50 2.49 -8.40
N LEU A 59 0.40 3.12 -7.24
CA LEU A 59 -0.09 2.47 -6.02
C LEU A 59 -1.55 2.84 -5.78
N ILE A 60 -2.27 1.89 -5.20
CA ILE A 60 -3.59 2.09 -4.63
C ILE A 60 -3.47 1.98 -3.12
N PHE A 61 -4.18 2.83 -2.37
CA PHE A 61 -4.17 2.80 -0.92
C PHE A 61 -5.58 2.75 -0.31
N LYS A 62 -5.64 2.18 0.89
CA LYS A 62 -6.79 2.16 1.78
C LYS A 62 -6.35 2.53 3.19
N ILE A 63 -7.02 3.51 3.77
CA ILE A 63 -6.77 3.97 5.12
C ILE A 63 -7.72 3.29 6.10
N LYS A 64 -7.19 2.87 7.26
CA LYS A 64 -7.94 2.41 8.42
C LYS A 64 -7.47 3.16 9.66
N SER A 65 -8.38 3.81 10.37
CA SER A 65 -8.09 4.42 11.66
C SER A 65 -8.49 3.48 12.80
N SER A 66 -7.75 3.50 13.92
CA SER A 66 -8.17 2.87 15.18
C SER A 66 -9.37 3.56 15.81
N ASN A 67 -9.64 4.80 15.41
CA ASN A 67 -10.69 5.62 15.96
C ASN A 67 -11.37 6.43 14.86
N ASN A 68 -12.64 6.11 14.60
CA ASN A 68 -13.47 6.80 13.62
C ASN A 68 -14.54 7.66 14.30
N ASN A 69 -14.59 7.72 15.63
CA ASN A 69 -15.55 8.55 16.35
C ASN A 69 -15.09 10.00 16.31
N GLU A 70 -13.86 10.25 16.79
CA GLU A 70 -13.32 11.61 16.87
C GLU A 70 -12.43 12.01 15.68
N TYR A 71 -12.03 11.07 14.82
CA TYR A 71 -11.26 11.40 13.61
C TYR A 71 -12.09 11.25 12.34
N ARG A 72 -11.84 12.13 11.38
CA ARG A 72 -12.29 12.06 9.99
C ARG A 72 -11.08 12.12 9.08
N ILE A 73 -11.02 11.22 8.10
CA ILE A 73 -9.88 11.11 7.18
C ILE A 73 -10.40 11.29 5.77
N THR A 74 -9.75 12.17 5.01
CA THR A 74 -10.11 12.45 3.62
C THR A 74 -8.85 12.56 2.76
N PRO A 75 -8.71 11.77 1.68
CA PRO A 75 -9.54 10.63 1.27
C PRO A 75 -9.20 9.32 2.02
N VAL A 76 -10.15 8.38 2.14
CA VAL A 76 -9.93 7.04 2.73
C VAL A 76 -9.35 6.05 1.71
N PHE A 77 -9.66 6.23 0.44
CA PHE A 77 -9.16 5.45 -0.69
C PHE A 77 -8.58 6.36 -1.74
N GLY A 78 -7.57 5.90 -2.46
CA GLY A 78 -7.05 6.66 -3.59
C GLY A 78 -5.92 5.97 -4.32
N PHE A 79 -5.43 6.67 -5.32
CA PHE A 79 -4.25 6.29 -6.09
C PHE A 79 -3.12 7.28 -5.84
N VAL A 80 -1.89 6.78 -5.91
CA VAL A 80 -0.67 7.59 -5.95
C VAL A 80 0.12 7.18 -7.18
N ASP A 81 0.27 8.10 -8.12
CA ASP A 81 1.02 7.86 -9.36
C ASP A 81 2.51 7.57 -9.07
N PRO A 82 3.23 6.92 -9.99
CA PRO A 82 4.68 6.71 -9.86
C PRO A 82 5.43 8.02 -9.62
N SER A 83 6.36 8.04 -8.66
CA SER A 83 7.07 9.26 -8.24
C SER A 83 6.14 10.42 -7.82
N GLY A 84 4.86 10.14 -7.59
CA GLY A 84 3.83 11.11 -7.29
C GLY A 84 3.58 11.23 -5.79
N SER A 85 2.68 12.14 -5.44
CA SER A 85 2.22 12.26 -4.07
C SER A 85 0.72 12.52 -3.98
N LYS A 86 0.13 12.19 -2.83
CA LYS A 86 -1.27 12.42 -2.54
C LYS A 86 -1.43 12.93 -1.12
N ASP A 87 -2.09 14.06 -0.98
CA ASP A 87 -2.38 14.62 0.34
C ASP A 87 -3.58 13.91 0.97
N ILE A 88 -3.44 13.61 2.25
CA ILE A 88 -4.50 13.11 3.13
C ILE A 88 -4.67 14.10 4.28
N VAL A 89 -5.92 14.38 4.63
CA VAL A 89 -6.26 15.29 5.72
C VAL A 89 -6.88 14.47 6.84
N ILE A 90 -6.30 14.60 8.03
CA ILE A 90 -6.77 14.00 9.28
C ILE A 90 -7.39 15.12 10.10
N THR A 91 -8.71 15.11 10.24
CA THR A 91 -9.44 16.08 11.06
C THR A 91 -9.85 15.42 12.38
N ARG A 92 -9.52 16.07 13.49
CA ARG A 92 -9.91 15.68 14.85
C ARG A 92 -11.06 16.57 15.33
N THR A 93 -12.11 15.97 15.86
CA THR A 93 -13.15 16.65 16.62
C THR A 93 -12.78 16.69 18.10
N ALA A 94 -13.43 17.59 18.85
CA ALA A 94 -13.26 17.67 20.30
C ALA A 94 -13.53 16.31 20.97
N GLY A 95 -12.64 15.91 21.87
CA GLY A 95 -12.76 14.68 22.65
C GLY A 95 -11.63 14.54 23.66
N ALA A 96 -11.58 13.44 24.39
CA ALA A 96 -10.51 13.20 25.36
C ALA A 96 -9.14 13.04 24.67
N PRO A 97 -8.04 13.50 25.31
CA PRO A 97 -6.68 13.18 24.88
C PRO A 97 -6.47 11.67 24.78
N LYS A 98 -5.89 11.21 23.67
CA LYS A 98 -5.73 9.78 23.38
C LYS A 98 -4.68 9.55 22.29
N GLU A 99 -3.96 8.44 22.42
CA GLU A 99 -3.12 7.89 21.38
C GLU A 99 -3.92 6.92 20.49
N ASP A 100 -3.89 7.18 19.20
CA ASP A 100 -4.55 6.42 18.15
C ASP A 100 -3.55 6.13 17.02
N LYS A 101 -3.96 5.31 16.05
CA LYS A 101 -3.11 4.99 14.89
C LYS A 101 -3.93 4.95 13.62
N LEU A 102 -3.30 5.40 12.54
CA LEU A 102 -3.84 5.36 11.20
C LEU A 102 -2.95 4.44 10.36
N VAL A 103 -3.51 3.32 9.93
CA VAL A 103 -2.83 2.31 9.11
C VAL A 103 -3.24 2.51 7.66
N ILE A 104 -2.25 2.74 6.80
CA ILE A 104 -2.43 2.90 5.36
C ILE A 104 -1.93 1.62 4.71
N HIS A 105 -2.87 0.83 4.21
CA HIS A 105 -2.58 -0.33 3.40
C HIS A 105 -2.39 0.09 1.95
N PHE A 106 -1.41 -0.46 1.26
CA PHE A 106 -1.16 -0.17 -0.15
C PHE A 106 -0.84 -1.43 -0.95
N ALA A 107 -1.11 -1.35 -2.25
CA ALA A 107 -0.82 -2.40 -3.23
C ALA A 107 -0.58 -1.77 -4.62
N ASN A 108 -0.13 -2.56 -5.58
CA ASN A 108 -0.10 -2.13 -6.99
C ASN A 108 -1.53 -1.89 -7.49
N ALA A 109 -1.74 -0.74 -8.14
CA ALA A 109 -3.01 -0.44 -8.77
C ALA A 109 -3.19 -1.30 -10.04
N PRO A 110 -4.39 -1.87 -10.27
CA PRO A 110 -4.73 -2.47 -11.57
C PRO A 110 -4.67 -1.40 -12.67
N ALA A 111 -4.23 -1.77 -13.87
CA ALA A 111 -3.99 -0.82 -14.96
C ALA A 111 -5.24 0.00 -15.37
N ASP A 112 -6.41 -0.63 -15.29
CA ASP A 112 -7.69 -0.06 -15.73
C ASP A 112 -8.58 0.39 -14.56
N ALA A 113 -8.03 0.43 -13.33
CA ALA A 113 -8.79 0.83 -12.15
C ALA A 113 -9.04 2.35 -12.15
N THR A 114 -10.30 2.75 -12.23
CA THR A 114 -10.75 4.14 -12.09
C THR A 114 -11.33 4.43 -10.70
N ASP A 115 -11.90 3.42 -10.05
CA ASP A 115 -12.43 3.50 -8.68
C ASP A 115 -11.50 2.78 -7.70
N ALA A 116 -10.83 3.56 -6.84
CA ALA A 116 -9.92 3.02 -5.84
C ALA A 116 -10.64 2.17 -4.78
N GLN A 117 -11.87 2.51 -4.41
CA GLN A 117 -12.60 1.77 -3.39
C GLN A 117 -13.02 0.39 -3.90
N ALA A 118 -13.58 0.33 -5.11
CA ALA A 118 -13.97 -0.92 -5.74
C ALA A 118 -12.74 -1.80 -6.06
N ALA A 119 -11.68 -1.21 -6.61
CA ALA A 119 -10.47 -1.95 -6.95
C ALA A 119 -9.78 -2.55 -5.72
N PHE A 120 -9.71 -1.80 -4.61
CA PHE A 120 -9.07 -2.30 -3.39
C PHE A 120 -9.85 -3.44 -2.73
N ALA A 121 -11.16 -3.55 -2.95
CA ALA A 121 -11.97 -4.62 -2.37
C ALA A 121 -11.55 -6.02 -2.85
N ALA A 122 -11.03 -6.12 -4.08
CA ALA A 122 -10.56 -7.38 -4.67
C ALA A 122 -9.04 -7.58 -4.54
N LEU A 123 -8.32 -6.64 -3.92
CA LEU A 123 -6.85 -6.66 -3.82
C LEU A 123 -6.39 -7.05 -2.41
N ALA A 124 -5.36 -7.89 -2.36
CA ALA A 124 -4.61 -8.12 -1.13
C ALA A 124 -3.61 -6.95 -0.94
N PRO A 125 -3.53 -6.35 0.27
CA PRO A 125 -2.50 -5.38 0.58
C PRO A 125 -1.12 -5.98 0.40
N ALA A 126 -0.26 -5.30 -0.35
CA ALA A 126 1.12 -5.71 -0.53
C ALA A 126 2.03 -5.17 0.59
N GLY A 127 1.63 -4.07 1.21
CA GLY A 127 2.32 -3.48 2.36
C GLY A 127 1.41 -2.57 3.18
N ASN A 128 1.96 -2.04 4.26
CA ASN A 128 1.32 -0.99 5.04
C ASN A 128 2.33 -0.04 5.68
N ILE A 129 1.88 1.18 5.95
CA ILE A 129 2.56 2.14 6.82
C ILE A 129 1.60 2.54 7.94
N THR A 130 2.14 2.92 9.09
CA THR A 130 1.34 3.39 10.23
C THR A 130 1.75 4.79 10.62
N ILE A 131 0.79 5.70 10.67
CA ILE A 131 0.94 7.05 11.20
C ILE A 131 0.39 7.03 12.64
N PRO A 132 1.22 7.19 13.68
CA PRO A 132 0.74 7.42 15.03
C PRO A 132 -0.01 8.76 15.10
N MET A 133 -1.12 8.79 15.83
CA MET A 133 -1.95 9.97 16.02
C MET A 133 -2.05 10.28 17.51
N SER A 134 -1.53 11.42 17.93
CA SER A 134 -1.53 11.86 19.33
C SER A 134 -2.46 13.05 19.48
N ALA A 135 -3.55 12.88 20.25
CA ALA A 135 -4.42 13.97 20.67
C ALA A 135 -3.98 14.48 22.04
N THR A 136 -3.44 15.70 22.12
CA THR A 136 -2.89 16.29 23.35
C THR A 136 -3.81 17.38 23.91
N ALA A 137 -3.86 17.50 25.24
CA ALA A 137 -4.67 18.52 25.93
C ALA A 137 -4.21 19.95 25.62
#